data_AF-A0A7C1NCM0-F1
#
_entry.id   AF-A0A7C1NCM0-F1
#
_cell.length_a   1.000
_cell.length_b   1.000
_cell.length_c   1.000
_cell.angle_alpha   90.00
_cell.angle_beta   90.00
_cell.angle_gamma   90.00
#
_symmetry.space_group_name_H-M   'P 1'
#
loop_
_entity.id
_entity.type
_entity.pdbx_description
1 polymer ?
#
loop_
_entity_poly.entity_id
_entity_poly.type
_entity_poly.pdbx_seq_one_letter_code
_entity_poly.pdbx_strand_id
1 'polypeptide(L)' 'MISEASSPLKRTLKLKKNLLSSKYELCVERIRYFTEIYKKFPDDPEVIKRAKAVSHTLKNMTIFIRDDELLVGAET' A
#
# COMPACT_ATOMS: atom_id res chain seq x y z
N MET A 1 -14.44 21.80 27.81
CA MET A 1 -13.17 21.17 28.20
C MET A 1 -12.52 20.62 26.94
N ILE A 2 -11.68 21.42 26.30
CA ILE A 2 -10.91 21.00 25.12
C ILE A 2 -9.77 20.16 25.68
N SER A 3 -9.83 18.84 25.48
CA SER A 3 -8.77 17.94 25.92
C SER A 3 -7.47 18.34 25.23
N GLU A 4 -6.47 18.69 26.02
CA GLU A 4 -5.10 18.94 25.60
C GLU A 4 -4.67 17.88 24.59
N ALA A 5 -4.10 18.31 23.47
CA ALA A 5 -3.36 17.42 22.59
C ALA A 5 -2.22 16.81 23.43
N SER A 6 -2.42 15.57 23.88
CA SER A 6 -1.45 14.86 24.70
C SER A 6 -0.12 14.79 23.95
N SER A 7 0.98 15.05 24.65
CA SER A 7 2.35 14.84 24.18
C SER A 7 2.47 13.60 23.28
N PRO A 8 3.26 13.63 22.18
CA PRO A 8 3.34 12.52 21.24
C PRO A 8 3.68 11.22 21.97
N LEU A 9 2.75 10.25 21.91
CA LEU A 9 2.99 8.92 22.45
C LEU A 9 4.25 8.32 21.81
N LYS A 10 5.06 7.60 22.60
CA LYS A 10 6.31 6.94 22.15
C LYS A 10 6.11 6.15 20.85
N ARG A 11 4.95 5.49 20.73
CA ARG A 11 4.49 4.76 19.54
C ARG A 11 4.45 5.63 18.28
N THR A 12 3.75 6.77 18.34
CA THR A 12 3.60 7.69 17.19
C THR A 12 4.93 8.28 16.76
N LEU A 13 5.83 8.56 17.70
CA LEU A 13 7.20 9.01 17.39
C LEU A 13 8.02 7.94 16.68
N LYS A 14 7.90 6.67 17.09
CA LYS A 14 8.56 5.55 16.41
C LYS A 14 8.02 5.37 14.99
N LEU A 15 6.70 5.40 14.80
CA LEU A 15 6.07 5.33 13.46
C LEU A 15 6.55 6.47 12.55
N LYS A 16 6.59 7.71 13.06
CA LYS A 16 7.12 8.87 12.32
C LYS A 16 8.58 8.66 11.93
N LYS A 17 9.42 8.20 12.86
CA LYS A 17 10.84 7.94 12.60
C LYS A 17 11.02 6.86 11.54
N ASN A 18 10.26 5.77 11.62
CA ASN A 18 10.28 4.70 10.63
C ASN A 18 9.96 5.26 9.24
N LEU A 19 8.83 5.98 9.09
CA LEU A 19 8.43 6.58 7.82
C LEU A 19 9.52 7.50 7.23
N LEU A 20 10.12 8.37 8.05
CA LEU A 20 11.13 9.34 7.59
C LEU A 20 12.50 8.73 7.30
N SER A 21 12.78 7.53 7.83
CA SER A 21 14.06 6.82 7.62
C SER A 21 13.96 5.71 6.58
N SER A 22 12.76 5.34 6.16
CA SER A 22 12.53 4.38 5.09
C SER A 22 13.16 4.84 3.77
N LYS A 23 13.68 3.88 3.02
CA LYS A 23 14.16 4.13 1.65
C LYS A 23 12.97 4.31 0.72
N TYR A 24 13.15 5.15 -0.29
CA TYR A 24 12.19 5.25 -1.38
C TYR A 24 12.29 4.01 -2.26
N GLU A 25 11.16 3.33 -2.45
CA GLU A 25 11.08 2.08 -3.20
C GLU A 25 9.91 2.12 -4.18
N LEU A 26 9.98 1.28 -5.21
CA LEU A 26 8.91 1.09 -6.19
C LEU A 26 8.25 -0.27 -5.98
N CYS A 27 6.92 -0.29 -5.95
CA CYS A 27 6.13 -1.53 -5.92
C CYS A 27 6.24 -2.29 -7.26
N VAL A 28 7.16 -3.25 -7.33
CA VAL A 28 7.37 -4.09 -8.53
C VAL A 28 6.21 -5.07 -8.73
N GLU A 29 5.62 -5.56 -7.64
CA GLU A 29 4.48 -6.50 -7.69
C GLU A 29 3.30 -5.91 -8.46
N ARG A 30 2.89 -4.68 -8.13
CA ARG A 30 1.80 -3.99 -8.82
C ARG A 30 2.09 -3.80 -10.31
N ILE A 31 3.31 -3.38 -10.68
CA ILE A 31 3.69 -3.22 -12.09
C ILE A 31 3.57 -4.55 -12.84
N ARG A 32 4.05 -5.63 -12.22
CA ARG A 32 3.96 -6.99 -12.77
C ARG A 32 2.51 -7.42 -12.96
N TYR A 33 1.67 -7.30 -11.94
CA TYR A 33 0.27 -7.71 -12.01
C TYR A 33 -0.55 -6.91 -13.03
N PHE A 34 -0.29 -5.61 -13.16
CA PHE A 34 -0.89 -4.80 -14.22
C PHE A 34 -0.47 -5.31 -15.59
N THR A 35 0.83 -5.54 -15.79
CA THR A 35 1.37 -6.05 -17.06
C THR A 35 0.75 -7.39 -17.44
N GLU A 36 0.59 -8.31 -16.49
CA GLU A 36 -0.05 -9.60 -16.71
C GLU A 36 -1.50 -9.45 -17.19
N ILE A 37 -2.29 -8.57 -16.58
CA ILE A 37 -3.68 -8.35 -16.99
C ILE A 37 -3.77 -7.71 -18.37
N TYR A 38 -2.93 -6.74 -18.69
CA TYR A 38 -2.94 -6.11 -20.01
C TYR A 38 -2.52 -7.09 -21.12
N LYS A 39 -1.59 -8.01 -20.82
CA LYS A 39 -1.22 -9.09 -21.76
C LYS A 39 -2.32 -10.14 -21.91
N LYS A 40 -3.03 -10.46 -20.84
CA LYS A 40 -4.06 -11.51 -20.83
C LYS A 40 -5.38 -11.08 -21.47
N PHE A 41 -5.70 -9.79 -21.41
CA PHE A 41 -6.98 -9.24 -21.92
C PHE A 41 -6.73 -8.05 -22.86
N PRO A 42 -6.09 -8.24 -24.03
CA PRO A 42 -5.77 -7.14 -24.93
C PRO A 42 -7.01 -6.41 -25.48
N ASP A 43 -8.11 -7.14 -25.72
CA ASP A 43 -9.33 -6.64 -26.36
C ASP A 43 -10.34 -6.00 -25.39
N ASP A 44 -10.08 -6.09 -24.08
CA ASP A 44 -10.95 -5.46 -23.09
C ASP A 44 -10.87 -3.92 -23.20
N PRO A 45 -12.00 -3.21 -22.97
CA PRO A 45 -11.97 -1.78 -22.79
C PRO A 45 -10.99 -1.38 -21.68
N GLU A 46 -10.30 -0.25 -21.84
CA GLU A 46 -9.25 0.20 -20.93
C GLU A 46 -9.71 0.28 -19.47
N VAL A 47 -10.95 0.73 -19.23
CA VAL A 47 -11.55 0.78 -17.88
C VAL A 47 -11.69 -0.61 -17.25
N ILE A 48 -12.02 -1.63 -18.05
CA ILE A 48 -12.18 -3.01 -17.59
C ILE A 48 -10.81 -3.63 -17.30
N LYS A 49 -9.79 -3.39 -18.16
CA LYS A 49 -8.41 -3.82 -17.89
C LYS A 49 -7.89 -3.26 -16.56
N ARG A 50 -8.14 -1.98 -16.28
CA ARG A 50 -7.75 -1.35 -15.01
C ARG A 50 -8.46 -1.97 -13.81
N ALA A 51 -9.78 -2.18 -13.90
CA ALA A 51 -10.53 -2.84 -12.83
C ALA A 51 -10.00 -4.25 -12.55
N LYS A 52 -9.74 -5.03 -13.61
CA LYS A 52 -9.14 -6.38 -13.51
C LYS A 52 -7.73 -6.32 -12.92
N ALA A 53 -6.90 -5.36 -13.33
CA ALA A 53 -5.54 -5.18 -12.84
C ALA A 53 -5.50 -4.84 -11.34
N VAL A 54 -6.37 -3.94 -10.88
CA VAL A 54 -6.53 -3.64 -9.46
C VAL A 54 -6.99 -4.87 -8.70
N SER A 55 -8.02 -5.58 -9.19
CA SER A 55 -8.52 -6.80 -8.54
C SER A 55 -7.45 -7.88 -8.45
N HIS A 56 -6.66 -8.08 -9.52
CA HIS A 56 -5.55 -9.04 -9.55
C HIS A 56 -4.43 -8.64 -8.58
N THR A 57 -4.09 -7.36 -8.52
CA THR A 57 -3.10 -6.85 -7.57
C THR A 57 -3.53 -7.11 -6.13
N LEU A 58 -4.75 -6.70 -5.75
CA LEU A 58 -5.24 -6.83 -4.37
C LEU A 58 -5.40 -8.29 -3.92
N LYS A 59 -5.64 -9.22 -4.85
CA LYS A 59 -5.76 -10.65 -4.55
C LYS A 59 -4.42 -11.37 -4.38
N ASN A 60 -3.34 -10.84 -4.95
CA ASN A 60 -2.06 -11.54 -5.04
C ASN A 60 -0.90 -10.81 -4.36
N MET A 61 -1.03 -9.51 -4.08
CA MET A 61 0.05 -8.72 -3.47
C MET A 61 0.44 -9.25 -2.10
N THR A 62 1.71 -9.08 -1.76
CA THR A 62 2.22 -9.45 -0.45
C THR A 62 1.63 -8.49 0.60
N ILE A 63 1.07 -9.05 1.67
CA ILE A 63 0.55 -8.27 2.81
C ILE A 63 1.50 -8.40 3.98
N PHE A 64 1.87 -7.26 4.56
CA PHE A 64 2.69 -7.19 5.76
C PHE A 64 2.07 -6.20 6.75
N ILE A 65 2.44 -6.34 8.03
CA ILE A 65 2.06 -5.44 9.12
C ILE A 65 3.35 -5.06 9.82
N ARG A 66 3.57 -3.76 10.04
CA ARG A 66 4.79 -3.29 10.69
C ARG A 66 4.62 -3.22 12.20
N ASP A 67 5.75 -3.23 12.90
CA ASP A 67 5.76 -3.03 14.34
C ASP A 67 5.05 -1.74 14.74
N ASP A 68 4.28 -1.80 15.83
CA ASP A 68 3.59 -0.66 16.45
C ASP A 68 2.44 -0.03 15.63
N GLU A 69 2.05 -0.65 14.49
CA GLU A 69 0.87 -0.28 13.72
C GLU A 69 -0.42 -0.72 14.45
N LEU A 70 -1.34 0.23 14.66
CA LEU A 70 -2.72 -0.06 15.10
C LEU A 70 -3.72 0.01 13.94
N LEU A 71 -3.40 0.81 12.93
CA LEU A 71 -4.10 0.87 11.66
C LEU A 71 -3.13 0.36 10.60
N VAL A 72 -3.52 -0.68 9.88
CA VAL A 72 -2.66 -1.42 8.97
C VAL A 72 -3.05 -1.15 7.51
N GLY A 73 -2.08 -1.32 6.62
CA GLY A 73 -2.28 -1.25 5.18
C GLY A 73 -0.95 -1.40 4.46
N ALA A 74 -0.88 -2.31 3.48
CA ALA A 74 0.31 -2.50 2.66
C ALA A 74 0.28 -1.53 1.48
N GLU A 75 1.31 -0.68 1.36
CA GLU A 75 1.38 0.38 0.34
C GLU A 75 2.37 0.10 -0.82
N THR A 76 3.37 -0.75 -0.58
CA THR A 76 4.49 -1.04 -1.50
C THR A 76 4.61 -2.52 -1.77
#